data_AF-A0A6P8EK99-F1
#
_entry.id   AF-A0A6P8EK99-F1
#
_cell.length_a   1.000
_cell.length_b   1.000
_cell.length_c   1.000
_cell.angle_alpha   90.00
_cell.angle_beta   90.00
_cell.angle_gamma   90.00
#
_symmetry.space_group_name_H-M   'P 1'
#
loop_
_entity.id
_entity.type
_entity.pdbx_description
1 polymer ?
#
loop_
_entity_poly.entity_id
_entity_poly.type
_entity_poly.pdbx_seq_one_letter_code
_entity_poly.pdbx_strand_id
1 'polypeptide(L)'
;MAIVKSSAASAMALFIVVAAVCFSPAVAVKSRDKELHECLRGINDDCGVIIATWLMFNEALPPSVGCCTWLIDMGKQCHDDLVDALIEINKYKGSPEDVKDRANELWQFCIFETNHDQPHAPLMAPAPAPAHGAQ
;
A
#
# COMPACT_ATOMS: atom_id res chain seq x y z
N MET A 1 -59.96 9.95 -17.67
CA MET A 1 -58.48 9.92 -17.66
C MET A 1 -58.02 11.17 -16.93
N ALA A 2 -57.45 11.02 -15.73
CA ALA A 2 -57.03 12.15 -14.92
C ALA A 2 -55.73 12.74 -15.48
N ILE A 3 -55.77 14.02 -15.85
CA ILE A 3 -54.57 14.78 -16.23
C ILE A 3 -53.86 15.10 -14.92
N VAL A 4 -52.90 14.25 -14.55
CA VAL A 4 -51.99 14.51 -13.43
C VAL A 4 -51.15 15.72 -13.79
N LYS A 5 -51.36 16.81 -13.03
CA LYS A 5 -50.63 18.06 -13.12
C LYS A 5 -49.22 17.79 -12.61
N SER A 6 -48.28 17.59 -13.54
CA SER A 6 -46.89 17.25 -13.25
C SER A 6 -46.23 18.41 -12.50
N SER A 7 -46.14 18.29 -11.18
CA SER A 7 -45.50 19.28 -10.31
C SER A 7 -43.99 19.22 -10.51
N ALA A 8 -43.45 20.25 -11.16
CA ALA A 8 -42.03 20.44 -11.48
C ALA A 8 -41.06 20.40 -10.26
N ALA A 9 -41.59 20.31 -9.04
CA ALA A 9 -40.80 20.22 -7.81
C ALA A 9 -40.04 18.89 -7.64
N SER A 10 -40.51 17.78 -8.26
CA SER A 10 -39.89 16.46 -8.06
C SER A 10 -38.58 16.29 -8.85
N ALA A 11 -38.49 16.88 -10.05
CA ALA A 11 -37.28 16.79 -10.87
C ALA A 11 -36.15 17.68 -10.32
N MET A 12 -36.48 18.85 -9.75
CA MET A 12 -35.49 19.79 -9.23
C MET A 12 -34.77 19.26 -7.99
N ALA A 13 -35.43 18.45 -7.16
CA ALA A 13 -34.79 17.82 -6.00
C ALA A 13 -33.65 16.87 -6.39
N LEU A 14 -33.79 16.11 -7.49
CA LEU A 14 -32.76 15.20 -7.99
C LEU A 14 -31.54 15.93 -8.55
N PHE A 15 -31.76 17.03 -9.28
CA PHE A 15 -30.67 17.86 -9.80
C PHE A 15 -29.86 18.53 -8.69
N ILE A 16 -30.49 18.89 -7.56
CA ILE A 16 -29.81 19.49 -6.41
C ILE A 16 -28.91 18.48 -5.69
N VAL A 17 -29.30 17.20 -5.57
CA VAL A 17 -28.44 16.16 -4.97
C VAL A 17 -27.21 15.89 -5.84
N VAL A 18 -27.38 15.80 -7.17
CA VAL A 18 -26.26 15.60 -8.10
C VAL A 18 -25.30 16.81 -8.06
N ALA A 19 -25.83 18.03 -7.98
CA ALA A 19 -25.00 19.21 -7.80
C ALA A 19 -24.30 19.22 -6.44
N ALA A 20 -24.91 18.80 -5.33
CA ALA A 20 -24.23 18.75 -4.03
C ALA A 20 -23.08 17.72 -3.98
N VAL A 21 -23.23 16.59 -4.67
CA VAL A 21 -22.18 15.56 -4.81
C VAL A 21 -21.08 16.01 -5.79
N CYS A 22 -21.41 16.78 -6.83
CA CYS A 22 -20.44 17.26 -7.84
C CYS A 22 -19.86 18.67 -7.60
N PHE A 23 -20.48 19.49 -6.75
CA PHE A 23 -20.09 20.86 -6.37
C PHE A 23 -19.86 20.99 -4.86
N SER A 24 -19.20 20.02 -4.24
CA SER A 24 -18.52 20.28 -2.97
C SER A 24 -17.11 20.79 -3.28
N PRO A 25 -16.85 22.11 -3.34
CA PRO A 25 -15.49 22.60 -3.39
C PRO A 25 -14.86 22.37 -2.01
N ALA A 26 -13.84 21.53 -1.97
CA ALA A 26 -12.99 21.30 -0.81
C ALA A 26 -13.66 20.58 0.39
N VAL A 27 -13.93 19.27 0.24
CA VAL A 27 -13.37 18.37 1.25
C VAL A 27 -11.86 18.60 1.22
N ALA A 28 -11.18 18.66 2.37
CA ALA A 28 -9.75 18.94 2.49
C ALA A 28 -8.88 17.81 1.87
N VAL A 29 -9.01 17.58 0.57
CA VAL A 29 -8.38 16.59 -0.30
C VAL A 29 -6.99 17.07 -0.75
N LYS A 30 -6.38 18.04 -0.04
CA LYS A 30 -5.30 18.85 -0.64
C LYS A 30 -3.93 18.77 0.03
N SER A 31 -3.79 18.14 1.19
CA SER A 31 -2.47 17.81 1.75
C SER A 31 -2.16 16.32 1.68
N ARG A 32 -3.04 15.45 2.21
CA ARG A 32 -2.75 14.00 2.23
C ARG A 32 -2.61 13.38 0.84
N ASP A 33 -3.40 13.82 -0.13
CA ASP A 33 -3.29 13.30 -1.49
C ASP A 33 -1.97 13.68 -2.15
N LYS A 34 -1.42 14.87 -1.84
CA LYS A 34 -0.13 15.29 -2.38
C LYS A 34 1.03 14.54 -1.73
N GLU A 35 0.98 14.36 -0.40
CA GLU A 35 1.99 13.59 0.35
C GLU A 35 1.94 12.11 -0.04
N LEU A 36 0.74 11.51 -0.12
CA LEU A 36 0.55 10.15 -0.63
C LEU A 36 0.99 10.03 -2.08
N HIS A 37 0.73 11.02 -2.94
CA HIS A 37 1.20 11.00 -4.33
C HIS A 37 2.73 11.10 -4.42
N GLU A 38 3.40 11.69 -3.44
CA GLU A 38 4.86 11.66 -3.33
C GLU A 38 5.35 10.29 -2.83
N CYS A 39 4.63 9.64 -1.90
CA CYS A 39 4.89 8.28 -1.47
C CYS A 39 4.73 7.24 -2.58
N LEU A 40 3.70 7.40 -3.42
CA LEU A 40 3.42 6.50 -4.54
C LEU A 40 4.26 6.84 -5.78
N ARG A 41 5.08 7.90 -5.73
CA ARG A 41 5.93 8.31 -6.86
C ARG A 41 7.04 7.28 -7.05
N GLY A 42 6.95 6.52 -8.13
CA GLY A 42 7.92 5.45 -8.41
C GLY A 42 7.58 4.13 -7.73
N ILE A 43 6.28 3.90 -7.42
CA ILE A 43 5.78 2.54 -7.23
C ILE A 43 6.25 1.67 -8.39
N ASN A 44 6.93 0.58 -8.07
CA ASN A 44 7.03 -0.51 -9.01
C ASN A 44 5.66 -1.20 -9.00
N ASP A 45 4.94 -1.13 -10.12
CA ASP A 45 3.55 -1.59 -10.24
C ASP A 45 3.37 -3.02 -9.68
N ASP A 46 4.37 -3.90 -9.90
CA ASP A 46 4.35 -5.27 -9.38
C ASP A 46 4.46 -5.34 -7.85
N CYS A 47 5.37 -4.56 -7.25
CA CYS A 47 5.53 -4.51 -5.79
C CYS A 47 4.32 -3.86 -5.12
N GLY A 48 3.77 -2.80 -5.73
CA GLY A 48 2.56 -2.14 -5.25
C GLY A 48 1.37 -3.09 -5.17
N VAL A 49 1.16 -3.95 -6.18
CA VAL A 49 0.09 -4.97 -6.17
C VAL A 49 0.31 -6.01 -5.07
N ILE A 50 1.53 -6.52 -4.91
CA ILE A 50 1.85 -7.52 -3.88
C ILE A 50 1.58 -6.95 -2.48
N ILE A 51 2.11 -5.76 -2.21
CA ILE A 51 1.95 -5.07 -0.92
C ILE A 51 0.48 -4.78 -0.64
N ALA A 52 -0.24 -4.20 -1.60
CA ALA A 52 -1.65 -3.89 -1.42
C ALA A 52 -2.50 -5.16 -1.20
N THR A 53 -2.20 -6.26 -1.90
CA THR A 53 -2.91 -7.54 -1.73
C THR A 53 -2.62 -8.16 -0.35
N TRP A 54 -1.37 -8.06 0.12
CA TRP A 54 -1.00 -8.47 1.48
C TRP A 54 -1.82 -7.70 2.52
N LEU A 55 -1.81 -6.37 2.43
CA LEU A 55 -2.52 -5.49 3.35
C LEU A 55 -4.03 -5.69 3.32
N MET A 56 -4.64 -5.90 2.14
CA MET A 56 -6.09 -6.02 2.00
C MET A 56 -6.63 -7.40 2.38
N PHE A 57 -5.91 -8.48 2.07
CA PHE A 57 -6.48 -9.84 2.12
C PHE A 57 -5.70 -10.85 2.96
N ASN A 58 -4.43 -10.57 3.31
CA ASN A 58 -3.51 -11.53 3.93
C ASN A 58 -3.35 -12.85 3.13
N GLU A 59 -3.50 -12.76 1.82
CA GLU A 59 -3.51 -13.92 0.90
C GLU A 59 -2.41 -13.78 -0.17
N ALA A 60 -1.55 -12.75 -0.07
CA ALA A 60 -0.45 -12.53 -0.99
C ALA A 60 0.75 -13.43 -0.66
N LEU A 61 1.52 -13.78 -1.70
CA LEU A 61 2.86 -14.30 -1.51
C LEU A 61 3.72 -13.27 -0.77
N PRO A 62 4.70 -13.71 0.05
CA PRO A 62 5.65 -12.80 0.66
C PRO A 62 6.36 -11.95 -0.40
N PRO A 63 6.49 -10.63 -0.18
CA PRO A 63 7.18 -9.78 -1.13
C PRO A 63 8.64 -10.24 -1.28
N SER A 64 9.17 -10.11 -2.48
CA SER A 64 10.59 -10.36 -2.73
C SER A 64 11.46 -9.34 -1.96
N VAL A 65 12.73 -9.66 -1.78
CA VAL A 65 13.72 -8.73 -1.20
C VAL A 65 13.69 -7.38 -1.94
N GLY A 66 13.62 -7.38 -3.28
CA GLY A 66 13.54 -6.14 -4.06
C GLY A 66 12.30 -5.30 -3.76
N CYS A 67 11.14 -5.94 -3.54
CA CYS A 67 9.94 -5.22 -3.12
C CYS A 67 10.03 -4.74 -1.67
N CYS A 68 10.71 -5.48 -0.80
CA CYS A 68 10.99 -5.02 0.55
C CYS A 68 11.96 -3.84 0.58
N THR A 69 13.04 -3.85 -0.22
CA THR A 69 13.96 -2.72 -0.36
C THR A 69 13.20 -1.48 -0.82
N TRP A 70 12.34 -1.62 -1.82
CA TRP A 70 11.49 -0.53 -2.28
C TRP A 70 10.58 0.02 -1.18
N LEU A 71 9.91 -0.85 -0.41
CA LEU A 71 9.02 -0.46 0.69
C LEU A 71 9.80 0.27 1.80
N ILE A 72 10.99 -0.21 2.16
CA ILE A 72 11.85 0.40 3.19
C ILE A 72 12.41 1.75 2.72
N ASP A 73 12.85 1.84 1.46
CA ASP A 73 13.38 3.09 0.87
C ASP A 73 12.33 4.19 0.76
N MET A 74 11.07 3.83 0.50
CA MET A 74 9.93 4.75 0.55
C MET A 74 9.72 5.31 1.98
N GLY A 75 10.10 4.55 3.01
CA GLY A 75 10.09 4.99 4.39
C GLY A 75 8.78 4.72 5.13
N LYS A 76 8.88 4.67 6.46
CA LYS A 76 7.77 4.21 7.32
C LYS A 76 6.55 5.10 7.25
N GLN A 77 6.75 6.42 7.18
CA GLN A 77 5.63 7.36 7.10
C GLN A 77 4.77 7.10 5.85
N CYS A 78 5.40 6.88 4.71
CA CYS A 78 4.70 6.59 3.46
C CYS A 78 3.97 5.24 3.47
N HIS A 79 4.55 4.24 4.14
CA HIS A 79 3.85 2.97 4.41
C HIS A 79 2.61 3.18 5.27
N ASP A 80 2.72 3.94 6.36
CA ASP A 80 1.60 4.23 7.26
C ASP A 80 0.49 5.04 6.53
N ASP A 81 0.86 6.03 5.72
CA ASP A 81 -0.08 6.83 4.91
C ASP A 81 -0.82 5.98 3.85
N LEU A 82 -0.13 5.00 3.24
CA LEU A 82 -0.74 4.04 2.32
C LEU A 82 -1.77 3.15 3.04
N VAL A 83 -1.45 2.72 4.27
CA VAL A 83 -2.34 1.90 5.09
C VAL A 83 -3.61 2.68 5.46
N ASP A 84 -3.47 3.94 5.87
CA ASP A 84 -4.62 4.79 6.19
C ASP A 84 -5.50 5.02 4.94
N ALA A 85 -4.89 5.25 3.78
CA ALA A 85 -5.63 5.37 2.52
C ALA A 85 -6.39 4.07 2.16
N LEU A 86 -5.79 2.90 2.38
CA LEU A 86 -6.43 1.60 2.18
C LEU A 86 -7.61 1.39 3.15
N ILE A 87 -7.47 1.85 4.39
CA ILE A 87 -8.55 1.78 5.40
C ILE A 87 -9.75 2.64 4.97
N GLU A 88 -9.48 3.81 4.40
CA GLU A 88 -10.52 4.75 3.99
C GLU A 88 -11.32 4.30 2.76
N ILE A 89 -10.68 3.65 1.80
CA ILE A 89 -11.40 3.08 0.66
C ILE A 89 -12.27 1.87 1.04
N ASN A 90 -12.07 1.33 2.25
CA ASN A 90 -12.88 0.27 2.86
C ASN A 90 -13.05 -0.98 1.99
N LYS A 91 -11.97 -1.40 1.32
CA LYS A 91 -11.91 -2.57 0.42
C LYS A 91 -10.92 -3.62 0.91
N TYR A 92 -11.08 -4.05 2.15
CA TYR A 92 -10.22 -5.07 2.77
C TYR A 92 -11.08 -6.08 3.54
N LYS A 93 -10.48 -7.23 3.83
CA LYS A 93 -11.06 -8.26 4.68
C LYS A 93 -10.78 -7.91 6.15
N GLY A 94 -11.78 -8.09 7.01
CA GLY A 94 -11.66 -7.84 8.44
C GLY A 94 -11.95 -6.38 8.81
N SER A 95 -11.30 -5.90 9.86
CA SER A 95 -11.46 -4.57 10.42
C SER A 95 -10.24 -3.66 10.14
N PRO A 96 -10.35 -2.34 10.40
CA PRO A 96 -9.20 -1.43 10.28
C PRO A 96 -7.99 -1.88 11.10
N GLU A 97 -8.21 -2.43 12.29
CA GLU A 97 -7.14 -2.98 13.12
C GLU A 97 -6.46 -4.20 12.47
N ASP A 98 -7.22 -5.09 11.83
CA ASP A 98 -6.62 -6.21 11.08
C ASP A 98 -5.70 -5.71 9.95
N VAL A 99 -6.07 -4.62 9.27
CA VAL A 99 -5.21 -4.01 8.23
C VAL A 99 -3.93 -3.43 8.85
N LYS A 100 -4.03 -2.76 9.99
CA LYS A 100 -2.87 -2.19 10.71
C LYS A 100 -1.94 -3.28 11.23
N ASP A 101 -2.47 -4.38 11.72
CA ASP A 101 -1.68 -5.52 12.19
C ASP A 101 -0.88 -6.12 11.03
N ARG A 102 -1.54 -6.39 9.90
CA ARG A 102 -0.88 -6.85 8.66
C ARG A 102 0.16 -5.87 8.14
N ALA A 103 -0.10 -4.57 8.25
CA ALA A 103 0.85 -3.53 7.87
C ALA A 103 2.10 -3.55 8.74
N ASN A 104 1.94 -3.75 10.06
CA ASN A 104 3.08 -3.87 10.95
C ASN A 104 3.86 -5.16 10.70
N GLU A 105 3.19 -6.29 10.48
CA GLU A 105 3.83 -7.56 10.12
C GLU A 105 4.67 -7.43 8.83
N LEU A 106 4.09 -6.84 7.79
CA LEU A 106 4.78 -6.59 6.52
C LEU A 106 6.02 -5.70 6.70
N TRP A 107 5.91 -4.65 7.52
CA TRP A 107 7.03 -3.75 7.80
C TRP A 107 8.19 -4.49 8.51
N GLN A 108 7.89 -5.29 9.53
CA GLN A 108 8.90 -6.08 10.23
C GLN A 108 9.53 -7.15 9.33
N PHE A 109 8.71 -7.82 8.51
CA PHE A 109 9.19 -8.77 7.51
C PHE A 109 10.21 -8.10 6.57
N CYS A 110 9.89 -6.93 6.03
CA CYS A 110 10.79 -6.25 5.11
C CYS A 110 12.05 -5.69 5.77
N ILE A 111 12.00 -5.27 7.04
CA ILE A 111 13.22 -4.95 7.80
C ILE A 111 14.11 -6.18 7.91
N PHE A 112 13.55 -7.35 8.20
CA PHE A 112 14.31 -8.59 8.32
C PHE A 112 14.97 -8.96 6.99
N GLU A 113 14.19 -9.05 5.91
CA GLU A 113 14.69 -9.44 4.58
C GLU A 113 15.78 -8.49 4.06
N THR A 114 15.58 -7.17 4.20
CA THR A 114 16.55 -6.18 3.70
C THR A 114 17.85 -6.13 4.51
N ASN A 115 17.79 -6.44 5.81
CA ASN A 115 19.00 -6.55 6.65
C ASN A 115 19.74 -7.86 6.42
N HIS A 116 19.04 -8.93 6.04
CA HIS A 116 19.64 -10.23 5.71
C HIS A 116 20.21 -10.30 4.29
N ASP A 117 19.76 -9.44 3.38
CA ASP A 117 20.31 -9.25 2.04
C ASP A 117 21.51 -8.27 1.99
N GLN A 118 22.10 -7.90 3.14
CA GLN A 118 23.43 -7.29 3.12
C GLN A 118 24.36 -8.16 2.27
N PRO A 119 25.08 -7.58 1.27
CA PRO A 119 25.82 -8.35 0.31
C PRO A 119 26.72 -9.31 1.07
N HIS A 120 26.53 -10.61 0.85
CA HIS A 120 27.49 -11.59 1.29
C HIS A 120 28.86 -11.04 0.94
N ALA A 121 29.67 -10.75 1.97
CA ALA A 121 31.10 -10.60 1.78
C ALA A 121 31.54 -11.69 0.80
N PRO A 122 32.35 -11.40 -0.24
CA PRO A 122 32.71 -12.38 -1.24
C PRO A 122 33.07 -13.66 -0.52
N LEU A 123 32.37 -14.77 -0.84
CA LEU A 123 32.58 -16.09 -0.26
C LEU A 123 34.07 -16.20 0.01
N MET A 124 34.47 -16.11 1.28
CA MET A 124 35.87 -16.22 1.66
C MET A 124 36.31 -17.49 0.97
N ALA A 125 37.26 -17.35 0.04
CA ALA A 125 37.77 -18.47 -0.74
C ALA A 125 38.01 -19.63 0.25
N PRO A 126 37.58 -20.85 -0.09
CA PRO A 126 37.72 -21.98 0.82
C PRO A 126 39.15 -21.99 1.35
N ALA A 127 39.29 -22.03 2.68
CA ALA A 127 40.59 -22.07 3.33
C ALA A 127 41.43 -23.15 2.62
N PRO A 128 42.69 -22.86 2.25
CA PRO A 128 43.51 -23.83 1.54
C PRO A 128 43.57 -25.11 2.36
N ALA A 129 43.28 -26.24 1.71
CA ALA A 129 43.34 -27.55 2.34
C ALA A 129 44.70 -27.71 3.04
N PRO A 130 44.74 -28.29 4.26
CA PRO A 130 46.01 -28.52 4.93
C PRO A 130 46.89 -29.37 4.02
N ALA A 131 48.08 -28.84 3.73
CA ALA A 131 49.12 -29.57 3.03
C ALA A 131 49.47 -30.80 3.89
N HIS A 132 48.95 -31.96 3.49
CA HIS A 132 49.44 -33.22 4.00
C HIS A 132 50.81 -33.40 3.37
N GLY A 133 51.83 -33.02 4.14
CA GLY A 133 53.22 -33.20 3.77
C GLY A 133 53.49 -34.67 3.46
N ALA A 134 54.16 -34.90 2.34
CA ALA A 134 54.86 -36.14 2.09
C ALA A 134 55.97 -36.27 3.14
N GLN A 135 55.90 -37.33 3.97
CA GLN A 135 57.00 -38.23 4.32
C GLN A 135 56.42 -39.60 4.70
#